data_AF-A0A7C1VM31-F1
#
_entry.id   AF-A0A7C1VM31-F1
#
_cell.length_a   1.000
_cell.length_b   1.000
_cell.length_c   1.000
_cell.angle_alpha   90.00
_cell.angle_beta   90.00
_cell.angle_gamma   90.00
#
_symmetry.space_group_name_H-M   'P 1'
#
loop_
_entity.id
_entity.type
_entity.pdbx_description
1 polymer ?
#
loop_
_entity_poly.entity_id
_entity_poly.type
_entity_poly.pdbx_seq_one_letter_code
_entity_poly.pdbx_strand_id
1 'polypeptide(L)'
;MNETKRRAIVWDTIERSAFRPNKPGRWLGVYAKTLNKLWDIEPTWVRFARNDNFYIPFMNLKCSYFIEHVGKYSVSLAGNSSTNHLCWQSHIDPEFLSKASLHTSTDRYPGEQMSELRNDVAAVLDGMFFHPRCHVHPEDLGVQHVQLDPDRGCLSSHEVRIGGGIENPYVFLFHLRYQFCLLPDPIRNGEQNRLIELFKNTVCSRDHTISPSELFDFHNWRCI
;
A
#
# COMPACT_ATOMS: atom_id res chain seq x y z
N MET A 1 -20.62 -16.43 10.71
CA MET A 1 -19.34 -16.73 10.02
C MET A 1 -18.18 -16.36 10.95
N ASN A 2 -17.10 -17.15 11.01
CA ASN A 2 -15.97 -16.79 11.88
C ASN A 2 -15.18 -15.58 11.34
N GLU A 3 -14.39 -14.96 12.21
CA GLU A 3 -13.62 -13.74 11.93
C GLU A 3 -12.62 -13.91 10.77
N THR A 4 -11.86 -15.00 10.76
CA THR A 4 -10.92 -15.33 9.68
C THR A 4 -11.59 -15.33 8.32
N LYS A 5 -12.76 -15.97 8.20
CA LYS A 5 -13.49 -16.05 6.94
C LYS A 5 -14.11 -14.70 6.54
N ARG A 6 -14.58 -13.89 7.49
CA ARG A 6 -15.04 -12.51 7.19
C ARG A 6 -13.90 -11.66 6.64
N ARG A 7 -12.73 -11.68 7.29
CA ARG A 7 -11.54 -10.93 6.87
C ARG A 7 -11.00 -11.41 5.52
N ALA A 8 -11.06 -12.70 5.24
CA ALA A 8 -10.74 -13.23 3.92
C ALA A 8 -11.64 -12.66 2.80
N ILE A 9 -12.94 -12.54 3.06
CA ILE A 9 -13.88 -11.93 2.11
C ILE A 9 -13.54 -10.46 1.89
N VAL A 10 -13.24 -9.72 2.97
CA VAL A 10 -12.83 -8.32 2.89
C VAL A 10 -11.55 -8.18 2.05
N TRP A 11 -10.52 -8.98 2.33
CA TRP A 11 -9.26 -8.96 1.59
C TRP A 11 -9.47 -9.19 0.09
N ASP A 12 -10.18 -10.26 -0.28
CA ASP A 12 -10.41 -10.57 -1.70
C ASP A 12 -11.29 -9.50 -2.39
N THR A 13 -12.27 -8.93 -1.67
CA THR A 13 -13.09 -7.84 -2.19
C THR A 13 -12.27 -6.58 -2.45
N ILE A 14 -11.36 -6.21 -1.54
CA ILE A 14 -10.44 -5.07 -1.70
C ILE A 14 -9.53 -5.29 -2.90
N GLU A 15 -8.91 -6.48 -3.02
CA GLU A 15 -8.05 -6.80 -4.16
C GLU A 15 -8.81 -6.70 -5.49
N ARG A 16 -9.98 -7.32 -5.58
CA ARG A 16 -10.78 -7.33 -6.81
C ARG A 16 -11.26 -5.94 -7.20
N SER A 17 -11.71 -5.15 -6.23
CA SER A 17 -12.33 -3.84 -6.49
C SER A 17 -11.33 -2.73 -6.82
N ALA A 18 -10.12 -2.75 -6.26
CA ALA A 18 -9.14 -1.67 -6.39
C ALA A 18 -7.80 -2.07 -7.03
N PHE A 19 -7.41 -3.34 -6.92
CA PHE A 19 -6.06 -3.82 -7.23
C PHE A 19 -6.02 -4.93 -8.29
N ARG A 20 -7.12 -5.10 -9.04
CA ARG A 20 -7.17 -5.88 -10.29
C ARG A 20 -7.71 -5.00 -11.43
N PRO A 21 -7.03 -3.90 -11.78
CA PRO A 21 -7.57 -2.92 -12.70
C PRO A 21 -7.75 -3.50 -14.11
N ASN A 22 -8.95 -3.36 -14.67
CA ASN A 22 -9.23 -3.67 -16.08
C ASN A 22 -8.43 -2.77 -17.05
N LYS A 23 -8.08 -1.55 -16.62
CA LYS A 23 -7.26 -0.60 -17.38
C LYS A 23 -5.98 -0.25 -16.59
N PRO A 24 -4.97 -1.13 -16.56
CA PRO A 24 -3.72 -0.91 -15.82
C PRO A 24 -3.04 0.44 -16.08
N GLY A 25 -3.02 0.88 -17.34
CA GLY A 25 -2.39 2.16 -17.69
C GLY A 25 -3.06 3.37 -17.05
N ARG A 26 -4.38 3.33 -16.81
CA ARG A 26 -5.09 4.40 -16.08
C ARG A 26 -4.72 4.37 -14.61
N TRP A 27 -4.67 3.19 -14.00
CA TRP A 27 -4.28 3.02 -12.59
C TRP A 27 -2.86 3.55 -12.35
N LEU A 28 -1.90 3.10 -13.16
CA LEU A 28 -0.49 3.51 -13.08
C LEU A 28 -0.30 5.00 -13.39
N GLY A 29 -1.10 5.56 -14.30
CA GLY A 29 -1.08 6.99 -14.59
C GLY A 29 -1.54 7.86 -13.41
N VAL A 30 -2.56 7.43 -12.65
CA VAL A 30 -2.98 8.15 -11.45
C VAL A 30 -1.95 7.97 -10.33
N TYR A 31 -1.45 6.75 -10.13
CA TYR A 31 -0.39 6.45 -9.19
C TYR A 31 0.80 7.40 -9.33
N ALA A 32 1.38 7.49 -10.55
CA ALA A 32 2.51 8.37 -10.88
C ALA A 32 2.29 9.82 -10.45
N LYS A 33 1.09 10.36 -10.75
CA LYS A 33 0.72 11.75 -10.43
C LYS A 33 0.58 12.01 -8.93
N THR A 34 0.30 10.98 -8.14
CA THR A 34 0.09 11.14 -6.69
C THR A 34 1.36 11.01 -5.87
N LEU A 35 2.41 10.36 -6.38
CA LEU A 35 3.67 10.20 -5.66
C LEU A 35 4.28 11.55 -5.27
N ASN A 36 4.36 12.48 -6.23
CA ASN A 36 4.99 13.78 -5.98
C ASN A 36 4.29 14.56 -4.87
N LYS A 37 2.95 14.50 -4.81
CA LYS A 37 2.16 15.19 -3.77
C LYS A 37 2.37 14.59 -2.37
N LEU A 38 2.48 13.27 -2.28
CA LEU A 38 2.68 12.60 -1.00
C LEU A 38 4.10 12.73 -0.46
N TRP A 39 5.06 12.86 -1.37
CA TRP A 39 6.47 12.97 -1.05
C TRP A 39 6.93 14.42 -0.93
N ASP A 40 6.01 15.38 -1.13
CA ASP A 40 6.29 16.81 -1.14
C ASP A 40 7.48 17.17 -2.06
N ILE A 41 7.50 16.58 -3.26
CA ILE A 41 8.52 16.81 -4.28
C ILE A 41 7.93 17.39 -5.55
N GLU A 42 8.80 18.02 -6.35
CA GLU A 42 8.42 18.55 -7.66
C GLU A 42 7.83 17.46 -8.57
N PRO A 43 6.77 17.77 -9.36
CA PRO A 43 6.15 16.82 -10.27
C PRO A 43 7.16 16.23 -11.27
N THR A 44 7.61 15.02 -11.00
CA THR A 44 8.62 14.33 -11.83
C THR A 44 7.98 13.31 -12.77
N TRP A 45 6.93 12.61 -12.30
CA TRP A 45 6.27 11.55 -13.07
C TRP A 45 4.87 11.92 -13.50
N VAL A 46 4.63 11.88 -14.81
CA VAL A 46 3.32 12.17 -15.42
C VAL A 46 2.52 10.88 -15.66
N ARG A 47 3.22 9.77 -15.92
CA ARG A 47 2.65 8.46 -16.20
C ARG A 47 3.70 7.39 -15.99
N PHE A 48 3.27 6.21 -15.53
CA PHE A 48 4.09 5.00 -15.63
C PHE A 48 3.51 3.97 -16.62
N ALA A 49 4.42 3.18 -17.18
CA ALA A 49 4.12 1.96 -17.92
C ALA A 49 4.11 0.72 -17.00
N ARG A 50 3.79 -0.46 -17.55
CA ARG A 50 3.90 -1.72 -16.80
C ARG A 50 5.34 -2.15 -16.54
N ASN A 51 6.30 -1.57 -17.27
CA ASN A 51 7.73 -1.75 -17.08
C ASN A 51 8.30 -0.36 -16.85
N ASP A 52 8.55 -0.01 -15.60
CA ASP A 52 8.97 1.34 -15.26
C ASP A 52 9.82 1.38 -13.99
N ASN A 53 10.36 2.55 -13.71
CA ASN A 53 11.10 2.80 -12.49
C ASN A 53 10.89 4.22 -11.99
N PHE A 54 11.05 4.39 -10.69
CA PHE A 54 11.03 5.70 -10.04
C PHE A 54 12.04 5.73 -8.90
N TYR A 55 12.44 6.94 -8.54
CA TYR A 55 13.41 7.20 -7.49
C TYR A 55 12.69 7.76 -6.27
N ILE A 56 13.05 7.29 -5.08
CA ILE A 56 12.56 7.76 -3.79
C ILE A 56 13.67 8.63 -3.20
N PRO A 57 13.65 9.95 -3.42
CA PRO A 57 14.87 10.78 -3.30
C PRO A 57 15.44 10.80 -1.89
N PHE A 58 14.55 10.90 -0.92
CA PHE A 58 14.89 10.99 0.49
C PHE A 58 15.37 9.67 1.11
N MET A 59 15.21 8.53 0.42
CA MET A 59 15.80 7.25 0.84
C MET A 59 16.97 6.82 -0.04
N ASN A 60 17.29 7.58 -1.09
CA ASN A 60 18.30 7.19 -2.07
C ASN A 60 18.03 5.80 -2.70
N LEU A 61 16.75 5.47 -2.90
CA LEU A 61 16.29 4.18 -3.40
C LEU A 61 15.70 4.31 -4.81
N LYS A 62 16.06 3.39 -5.70
CA LYS A 62 15.41 3.18 -6.99
C LYS A 62 14.48 1.98 -6.90
N CYS A 63 13.20 2.19 -7.19
CA CYS A 63 12.23 1.12 -7.41
C CYS A 63 12.09 0.88 -8.90
N SER A 64 12.34 -0.34 -9.35
CA SER A 64 12.06 -0.77 -10.73
C SER A 64 11.09 -1.94 -10.70
N TYR A 65 10.12 -1.96 -11.60
CA TYR A 65 9.13 -3.03 -11.66
C TYR A 65 8.76 -3.41 -13.09
N PHE A 66 8.35 -4.66 -13.25
CA PHE A 66 7.80 -5.20 -14.49
C PHE A 66 6.55 -6.02 -14.16
N ILE A 67 5.40 -5.62 -14.71
CA ILE A 67 4.10 -6.26 -14.52
C ILE A 67 3.67 -6.94 -15.82
N GLU A 68 3.78 -8.26 -15.87
CA GLU A 68 3.20 -9.05 -16.97
C GLU A 68 1.68 -9.13 -16.78
N HIS A 69 1.26 -9.59 -15.60
CA HIS A 69 -0.12 -9.61 -15.11
C HIS A 69 -0.15 -9.68 -13.58
N VAL A 70 -1.35 -9.64 -12.95
CA VAL A 70 -1.49 -9.60 -11.48
C VAL A 70 -0.73 -10.73 -10.77
N GLY A 71 -0.77 -11.96 -11.31
CA GLY A 71 -0.05 -13.11 -10.72
C GLY A 71 1.43 -13.28 -11.15
N LYS A 72 2.01 -12.35 -11.93
CA LYS A 72 3.39 -12.46 -12.42
C LYS A 72 3.97 -11.07 -12.65
N TYR A 73 4.82 -10.66 -11.73
CA TYR A 73 5.55 -9.41 -11.80
C TYR A 73 6.90 -9.57 -11.09
N SER A 74 7.81 -8.67 -11.39
CA SER A 74 9.08 -8.54 -10.67
C SER A 74 9.23 -7.12 -10.17
N VAL A 75 9.83 -6.98 -9.00
CA VAL A 75 10.17 -5.69 -8.42
C VAL A 75 11.57 -5.75 -7.82
N SER A 76 12.32 -4.67 -7.97
CA SER A 76 13.65 -4.52 -7.39
C SER A 76 13.74 -3.17 -6.71
N LEU A 77 14.23 -3.16 -5.48
CA LEU A 77 14.63 -1.97 -4.74
C LEU A 77 16.15 -1.98 -4.67
N ALA A 78 16.79 -0.94 -5.19
CA ALA A 78 18.24 -0.81 -5.19
C ALA A 78 18.63 0.55 -4.62
N GLY A 79 19.54 0.57 -3.66
CA GLY A 79 20.23 1.79 -3.25
C GLY A 79 21.27 2.22 -4.30
N ASN A 80 21.68 3.48 -4.26
CA ASN A 80 22.75 3.98 -5.14
C ASN A 80 24.17 3.52 -4.73
N SER A 81 24.36 2.89 -3.57
CA SER A 81 25.68 2.40 -3.14
C SER A 81 25.98 1.02 -3.76
N SER A 82 26.99 0.99 -4.62
CA SER A 82 27.39 -0.19 -5.41
C SER A 82 28.19 -1.25 -4.63
N THR A 83 28.31 -1.15 -3.30
CA THR A 83 29.39 -1.83 -2.58
C THR A 83 28.97 -2.87 -1.54
N ASN A 84 27.70 -2.99 -1.15
CA ASN A 84 27.32 -3.95 -0.11
C ASN A 84 26.27 -4.94 -0.61
N HIS A 85 26.59 -6.24 -0.54
CA HIS A 85 25.63 -7.32 -0.59
C HIS A 85 24.73 -7.21 0.64
N LEU A 86 23.63 -6.48 0.52
CA LEU A 86 22.65 -6.32 1.58
C LEU A 86 21.82 -7.61 1.68
N CYS A 87 21.85 -8.24 2.85
CA CYS A 87 20.98 -9.36 3.16
C CYS A 87 19.59 -8.82 3.52
N TRP A 88 18.57 -9.34 2.86
CA TRP A 88 17.18 -9.01 3.20
C TRP A 88 16.81 -9.73 4.49
N GLN A 89 16.63 -8.97 5.57
CA GLN A 89 16.07 -9.49 6.81
C GLN A 89 14.56 -9.21 6.83
N SER A 90 13.75 -10.26 6.79
CA SER A 90 12.30 -10.13 6.93
C SER A 90 11.88 -10.36 8.36
N HIS A 91 11.11 -9.42 8.90
CA HIS A 91 10.37 -9.55 10.14
C HIS A 91 9.03 -10.25 9.87
N ILE A 92 8.54 -11.00 10.86
CA ILE A 92 7.26 -11.71 10.81
C ILE A 92 6.50 -11.37 12.10
N ASP A 93 5.49 -10.52 11.98
CA ASP A 93 4.70 -10.07 13.12
C ASP A 93 3.35 -10.81 13.16
N PRO A 94 3.19 -11.83 14.02
CA PRO A 94 2.07 -12.77 13.95
C PRO A 94 0.71 -12.14 14.22
N GLU A 95 0.68 -10.97 14.85
CA GLU A 95 -0.51 -10.18 15.17
C GLU A 95 -1.19 -9.59 13.93
N PHE A 96 -0.45 -9.46 12.82
CA PHE A 96 -0.96 -8.91 11.57
C PHE A 96 -1.34 -9.98 10.57
N LEU A 97 -2.31 -9.63 9.74
CA LEU A 97 -2.84 -10.50 8.69
C LEU A 97 -1.88 -10.57 7.50
N SER A 98 -1.87 -11.72 6.86
CA SER A 98 -1.34 -11.92 5.51
C SER A 98 -2.38 -12.63 4.67
N LYS A 99 -2.30 -12.50 3.35
CA LYS A 99 -3.15 -13.27 2.46
C LYS A 99 -2.98 -14.78 2.67
N ALA A 100 -1.75 -15.27 2.84
CA ALA A 100 -1.47 -16.68 3.14
C ALA A 100 -2.12 -17.17 4.45
N SER A 101 -2.26 -16.30 5.47
CA SER A 101 -2.97 -16.65 6.71
C SER A 101 -4.49 -16.65 6.60
N LEU A 102 -5.04 -16.16 5.48
CA LEU A 102 -6.46 -16.12 5.20
C LEU A 102 -6.80 -17.14 4.11
N HIS A 103 -7.80 -17.99 4.33
CA HIS A 103 -8.31 -18.84 3.26
C HIS A 103 -9.04 -17.99 2.22
N THR A 104 -8.77 -18.17 0.92
CA THR A 104 -9.54 -17.48 -0.13
C THR A 104 -11.03 -17.78 0.01
N SER A 105 -11.85 -16.72 -0.02
CA SER A 105 -13.30 -16.84 0.09
C SER A 105 -13.96 -16.04 -1.03
N THR A 106 -14.77 -16.71 -1.83
CA THR A 106 -15.64 -16.06 -2.85
C THR A 106 -17.01 -15.68 -2.27
N ASP A 107 -17.20 -15.85 -0.96
CA ASP A 107 -18.47 -15.61 -0.30
C ASP A 107 -18.77 -14.12 -0.14
N ARG A 108 -20.01 -13.83 0.23
CA ARG A 108 -20.45 -12.48 0.61
C ARG A 108 -20.23 -12.25 2.09
N TYR A 109 -19.89 -11.02 2.43
CA TYR A 109 -19.82 -10.63 3.83
C TYR A 109 -21.22 -10.81 4.46
N PRO A 110 -21.35 -11.50 5.61
CA PRO A 110 -22.64 -11.81 6.21
C PRO A 110 -23.35 -10.55 6.71
N GLY A 111 -24.56 -10.30 6.19
CA GLY A 111 -25.35 -9.11 6.54
C GLY A 111 -25.68 -8.99 8.04
N GLU A 112 -25.82 -10.11 8.74
CA GLU A 112 -26.06 -10.14 10.20
C GLU A 112 -24.86 -9.63 11.03
N GLN A 113 -23.66 -9.51 10.43
CA GLN A 113 -22.43 -9.09 11.12
C GLN A 113 -21.91 -7.75 10.60
N MET A 114 -22.77 -6.91 10.02
CA MET A 114 -22.37 -5.59 9.50
C MET A 114 -21.74 -4.67 10.55
N SER A 115 -22.06 -4.84 11.83
CA SER A 115 -21.40 -4.11 12.92
C SER A 115 -19.89 -4.33 12.95
N GLU A 116 -19.41 -5.50 12.52
CA GLU A 116 -18.00 -5.90 12.56
C GLU A 116 -17.21 -5.43 11.34
N LEU A 117 -17.90 -5.03 10.27
CA LEU A 117 -17.27 -4.80 8.97
C LEU A 117 -16.18 -3.73 9.01
N ARG A 118 -16.40 -2.65 9.76
CA ARG A 118 -15.40 -1.59 9.89
C ARG A 118 -14.09 -2.11 10.51
N ASN A 119 -14.21 -2.94 11.55
CA ASN A 119 -13.06 -3.52 12.25
C ASN A 119 -12.35 -4.55 11.37
N ASP A 120 -13.10 -5.37 10.64
CA ASP A 120 -12.52 -6.33 9.69
C ASP A 120 -11.81 -5.63 8.52
N VAL A 121 -12.34 -4.50 8.02
CA VAL A 121 -11.66 -3.67 7.03
C VAL A 121 -10.38 -3.06 7.61
N ALA A 122 -10.42 -2.48 8.80
CA ALA A 122 -9.23 -1.93 9.44
C ALA A 122 -8.12 -2.98 9.59
N ALA A 123 -8.43 -4.15 10.16
CA ALA A 123 -7.47 -5.24 10.34
C ALA A 123 -6.88 -5.76 9.03
N VAL A 124 -7.68 -5.81 7.95
CA VAL A 124 -7.20 -6.18 6.62
C VAL A 124 -6.28 -5.10 6.05
N LEU A 125 -6.60 -3.81 6.18
CA LEU A 125 -5.75 -2.73 5.70
C LEU A 125 -4.44 -2.62 6.49
N ASP A 126 -4.46 -2.92 7.80
CA ASP A 126 -3.25 -3.04 8.61
C ASP A 126 -2.30 -4.08 8.00
N GLY A 127 -2.77 -5.32 7.82
CA GLY A 127 -1.97 -6.38 7.23
C GLY A 127 -1.62 -6.19 5.75
N MET A 128 -2.38 -5.37 5.02
CA MET A 128 -2.17 -5.13 3.59
C MET A 128 -1.21 -3.97 3.31
N PHE A 129 -1.34 -2.87 4.05
CA PHE A 129 -0.68 -1.60 3.73
C PHE A 129 0.12 -0.99 4.86
N PHE A 130 -0.42 -0.98 6.09
CA PHE A 130 0.10 -0.14 7.17
C PHE A 130 1.17 -0.85 7.99
N HIS A 131 0.91 -2.10 8.38
CA HIS A 131 1.82 -2.96 9.12
C HIS A 131 1.71 -4.40 8.59
N PRO A 132 2.30 -4.68 7.41
CA PRO A 132 2.21 -6.01 6.84
C PRO A 132 2.93 -7.05 7.70
N ARG A 133 2.31 -8.24 7.83
CA ARG A 133 2.85 -9.36 8.63
C ARG A 133 4.30 -9.67 8.30
N CYS A 134 4.62 -9.79 7.02
CA CYS A 134 5.98 -10.02 6.53
C CYS A 134 6.50 -8.72 5.93
N HIS A 135 7.55 -8.15 6.53
CA HIS A 135 8.13 -6.90 6.05
C HIS A 135 9.62 -6.78 6.36
N VAL A 136 10.25 -5.84 5.67
CA VAL A 136 11.66 -5.46 5.81
C VAL A 136 11.71 -3.97 6.16
N HIS A 137 12.64 -3.56 7.00
CA HIS A 137 12.88 -2.14 7.25
C HIS A 137 13.94 -1.59 6.29
N PRO A 138 13.89 -0.31 5.90
CA PRO A 138 14.90 0.29 5.02
C PRO A 138 16.33 0.17 5.53
N GLU A 139 16.56 0.10 6.84
CA GLU A 139 17.91 -0.09 7.39
C GLU A 139 18.55 -1.40 6.92
N ASP A 140 17.74 -2.46 6.76
CA ASP A 140 18.17 -3.75 6.22
C ASP A 140 18.58 -3.63 4.74
N LEU A 141 18.10 -2.59 4.06
CA LEU A 141 18.47 -2.20 2.70
C LEU A 141 19.62 -1.18 2.68
N GLY A 142 20.31 -0.98 3.80
CA GLY A 142 21.43 -0.04 3.90
C GLY A 142 21.01 1.42 3.75
N VAL A 143 19.72 1.73 3.85
CA VAL A 143 19.24 3.10 3.92
C VAL A 143 19.61 3.62 5.30
N GLN A 144 20.48 4.63 5.34
CA GLN A 144 20.82 5.29 6.59
C GLN A 144 19.57 5.92 7.19
N HIS A 145 19.48 5.94 8.52
CA HIS A 145 18.36 6.58 9.21
C HIS A 145 18.20 8.00 8.69
N VAL A 146 17.06 8.25 8.03
CA VAL A 146 16.71 9.59 7.58
C VAL A 146 15.62 10.06 8.52
N GLN A 147 15.97 10.96 9.43
CA GLN A 147 14.97 11.76 10.09
C GLN A 147 14.44 12.75 9.06
N LEU A 148 13.33 12.37 8.45
CA LEU A 148 12.64 13.17 7.46
C LEU A 148 12.01 14.32 8.25
N ASP A 149 12.64 15.49 8.22
CA ASP A 149 12.17 16.72 8.90
C ASP A 149 11.90 16.61 10.43
N PRO A 150 12.89 16.95 11.28
CA PRO A 150 12.74 16.98 12.73
C PRO A 150 11.63 17.92 13.23
N ASP A 151 11.30 18.96 12.47
CA ASP A 151 10.36 20.01 12.87
C ASP A 151 8.92 19.68 12.47
N ARG A 152 8.73 18.73 11.54
CA ARG A 152 7.41 18.25 11.09
C ARG A 152 7.00 16.90 11.67
N GLY A 153 7.89 16.27 12.44
CA GLY A 153 7.63 14.98 13.08
C GLY A 153 7.41 13.86 12.07
N CYS A 154 8.11 13.86 10.93
CA CYS A 154 7.88 12.84 9.90
C CYS A 154 8.55 11.50 10.23
N LEU A 155 8.15 10.47 9.46
CA LEU A 155 8.50 9.08 9.69
C LEU A 155 9.98 8.86 9.99
N SER A 156 10.23 8.13 11.06
CA SER A 156 11.49 7.43 11.24
C SER A 156 11.58 6.33 10.19
N SER A 157 12.78 6.08 9.64
CA SER A 157 12.99 4.96 8.72
C SER A 157 12.59 3.61 9.34
N HIS A 158 12.63 3.48 10.67
CA HIS A 158 12.14 2.31 11.41
C HIS A 158 10.62 2.10 11.32
N GLU A 159 9.85 3.13 10.98
CA GLU A 159 8.40 3.04 10.82
C GLU A 159 8.01 2.63 9.40
N VAL A 160 8.97 2.66 8.48
CA VAL A 160 8.77 2.24 7.10
C VAL A 160 8.93 0.73 7.05
N ARG A 161 7.95 0.08 6.41
CA ARG A 161 7.87 -1.37 6.28
C ARG A 161 7.67 -1.70 4.82
N ILE A 162 8.50 -2.58 4.27
CA ILE A 162 8.42 -3.00 2.88
C ILE A 162 8.11 -4.49 2.82
N GLY A 163 6.98 -4.86 2.25
CA GLY A 163 6.58 -6.27 2.10
C GLY A 163 5.09 -6.51 1.91
N GLY A 164 4.26 -5.49 2.16
CA GLY A 164 2.82 -5.54 1.97
C GLY A 164 2.44 -5.77 0.51
N GLY A 165 1.53 -6.72 0.27
CA GLY A 165 0.96 -6.94 -1.05
C GLY A 165 1.89 -7.60 -2.07
N ILE A 166 2.94 -8.31 -1.64
CA ILE A 166 3.92 -8.92 -2.58
C ILE A 166 3.31 -9.90 -3.58
N GLU A 167 2.09 -10.40 -3.35
CA GLU A 167 1.37 -11.28 -4.28
C GLU A 167 0.60 -10.53 -5.38
N ASN A 168 0.49 -9.20 -5.30
CA ASN A 168 -0.22 -8.37 -6.27
C ASN A 168 0.52 -7.04 -6.53
N PRO A 169 0.97 -6.77 -7.76
CA PRO A 169 1.78 -5.59 -8.06
C PRO A 169 1.11 -4.27 -7.72
N TYR A 170 -0.22 -4.18 -7.85
CA TYR A 170 -0.94 -2.94 -7.56
C TYR A 170 -1.09 -2.71 -6.06
N VAL A 171 -1.25 -3.78 -5.27
CA VAL A 171 -1.23 -3.71 -3.80
C VAL A 171 0.17 -3.30 -3.36
N PHE A 172 1.21 -3.94 -3.88
CA PHE A 172 2.60 -3.62 -3.57
C PHE A 172 2.96 -2.17 -3.89
N LEU A 173 2.61 -1.67 -5.09
CA LEU A 173 2.87 -0.27 -5.45
C LEU A 173 2.11 0.71 -4.54
N PHE A 174 0.85 0.42 -4.21
CA PHE A 174 0.07 1.26 -3.28
C PHE A 174 0.66 1.23 -1.86
N HIS A 175 1.11 0.07 -1.40
CA HIS A 175 1.83 -0.09 -0.15
C HIS A 175 3.09 0.78 -0.10
N LEU A 176 3.94 0.75 -1.13
CA LEU A 176 5.11 1.63 -1.22
C LEU A 176 4.71 3.12 -1.15
N ARG A 177 3.67 3.51 -1.88
CA ARG A 177 3.15 4.88 -1.85
C ARG A 177 2.77 5.31 -0.43
N TYR A 178 2.11 4.44 0.32
CA TYR A 178 1.70 4.74 1.69
C TYR A 178 2.87 4.77 2.67
N GLN A 179 3.78 3.79 2.58
CA GLN A 179 4.92 3.66 3.50
C GLN A 179 5.95 4.77 3.34
N PHE A 180 6.07 5.31 2.14
CA PHE A 180 6.93 6.45 1.85
C PHE A 180 6.20 7.81 1.96
N CYS A 181 4.99 7.84 2.54
CA CYS A 181 4.24 9.08 2.74
C CYS A 181 4.86 9.92 3.85
N LEU A 182 5.45 11.08 3.53
CA LEU A 182 6.16 11.93 4.50
C LEU A 182 5.26 12.85 5.32
N LEU A 183 3.95 12.67 5.23
CA LEU A 183 2.99 13.58 5.84
C LEU A 183 2.85 13.28 7.34
N PRO A 184 2.52 14.29 8.16
CA PRO A 184 2.35 14.13 9.61
C PRO A 184 1.31 13.09 10.00
N ASP A 185 1.40 12.53 11.21
CA ASP A 185 0.48 11.51 11.71
C ASP A 185 -1.01 11.86 11.61
N PRO A 186 -1.46 13.10 11.92
CA PRO A 186 -2.87 13.47 11.71
C PRO A 186 -3.33 13.25 10.26
N ILE A 187 -2.43 13.50 9.30
CA ILE A 187 -2.70 13.33 7.87
C ILE A 187 -2.79 11.85 7.51
N ARG A 188 -1.82 11.06 7.98
CA ARG A 188 -1.80 9.60 7.77
C ARG A 188 -3.03 8.93 8.38
N ASN A 189 -3.41 9.32 9.60
CA ASN A 189 -4.61 8.83 10.28
C ASN A 189 -5.90 9.22 9.53
N GLY A 190 -5.95 10.42 8.95
CA GLY A 190 -7.04 10.83 8.06
C GLY A 190 -7.15 9.93 6.82
N GLU A 191 -6.02 9.64 6.17
CA GLU A 191 -5.96 8.73 5.02
C GLU A 191 -6.35 7.29 5.38
N GLN A 192 -5.88 6.77 6.52
CA GLN A 192 -6.29 5.45 7.02
C GLN A 192 -7.81 5.37 7.17
N ASN A 193 -8.41 6.35 7.85
CA ASN A 193 -9.87 6.41 8.03
C ASN A 193 -10.62 6.52 6.70
N ARG A 194 -10.12 7.34 5.77
CA ARG A 194 -10.70 7.45 4.41
C ARG A 194 -10.70 6.10 3.70
N LEU A 195 -9.58 5.36 3.74
CA LEU A 195 -9.46 4.04 3.12
C LEU A 195 -10.40 3.02 3.80
N ILE A 196 -10.49 3.03 5.13
CA ILE A 196 -11.42 2.18 5.88
C ILE A 196 -12.86 2.42 5.40
N GLU A 197 -13.28 3.68 5.32
CA GLU A 197 -14.64 4.02 4.90
C GLU A 197 -14.88 3.70 3.42
N LEU A 198 -13.92 3.98 2.53
CA LEU A 198 -13.98 3.64 1.11
C LEU A 198 -14.18 2.12 0.91
N PHE A 199 -13.37 1.31 1.57
CA PHE A 199 -13.44 -0.15 1.42
C PHE A 199 -14.61 -0.77 2.16
N LYS A 200 -15.04 -0.22 3.31
CA LYS A 200 -16.29 -0.60 3.97
C LYS A 200 -17.48 -0.43 3.03
N ASN A 201 -17.60 0.75 2.41
CA ASN A 201 -18.68 1.04 1.47
C ASN A 201 -18.63 0.13 0.24
N THR A 202 -17.42 -0.22 -0.20
CA THR A 202 -17.20 -1.15 -1.32
C THR A 202 -17.59 -2.58 -0.98
N VAL A 203 -17.27 -3.08 0.22
CA VAL A 203 -17.70 -4.41 0.67
C VAL A 203 -19.22 -4.51 0.81
N CYS A 204 -19.88 -3.41 1.20
CA CYS A 204 -21.34 -3.34 1.22
C CYS A 204 -21.96 -3.32 -0.20
N SER A 205 -21.29 -2.69 -1.15
CA SER A 205 -21.79 -2.46 -2.51
C SER A 205 -21.40 -3.63 -3.42
N ARG A 206 -22.34 -4.51 -3.71
CA ARG A 206 -22.12 -5.84 -4.30
C ARG A 206 -21.29 -5.92 -5.60
N ASP A 207 -21.07 -4.80 -6.32
CA ASP A 207 -20.34 -4.75 -7.59
C ASP A 207 -19.56 -3.43 -7.79
N HIS A 208 -19.22 -2.70 -6.73
CA HIS A 208 -18.51 -1.43 -6.88
C HIS A 208 -17.03 -1.67 -7.22
N THR A 209 -16.60 -1.23 -8.40
CA THR A 209 -15.19 -1.14 -8.75
C THR A 209 -14.70 0.25 -8.37
N ILE A 210 -13.66 0.31 -7.53
CA ILE A 210 -13.06 1.58 -7.13
C ILE A 210 -12.22 2.10 -8.30
N SER A 211 -12.57 3.29 -8.79
CA SER A 211 -11.76 3.95 -9.80
C SER A 211 -10.41 4.36 -9.21
N PRO A 212 -9.32 4.42 -10.00
CA PRO A 212 -8.04 4.92 -9.51
C PRO A 212 -8.16 6.32 -8.90
N SER A 213 -9.01 7.18 -9.45
CA SER A 213 -9.24 8.53 -8.91
C SER A 213 -9.79 8.49 -7.48
N GLU A 214 -10.75 7.61 -7.18
CA GLU A 214 -11.30 7.42 -5.82
C GLU A 214 -10.28 6.77 -4.88
N LEU A 215 -9.56 5.74 -5.36
CA LEU A 215 -8.54 5.03 -4.57
C LEU A 215 -7.44 6.00 -4.11
N PHE A 216 -6.97 6.82 -5.04
CA PHE A 216 -5.87 7.76 -4.84
C PHE A 216 -6.35 9.18 -4.48
N ASP A 217 -7.64 9.37 -4.14
CA ASP A 217 -8.25 10.70 -3.96
C ASP A 217 -7.62 11.48 -2.80
N PHE A 218 -6.50 12.10 -3.13
CA PHE A 218 -5.73 12.96 -2.28
C PHE A 218 -6.10 14.43 -2.51
N HIS A 219 -7.15 14.73 -3.28
CA HIS A 219 -7.46 16.10 -3.72
C HIS A 219 -8.22 16.93 -2.68
N ASN A 220 -8.72 16.30 -1.60
CA ASN A 220 -9.37 17.01 -0.50
C ASN A 220 -8.42 17.58 0.56
N TRP A 221 -7.10 17.54 0.35
CA TRP A 221 -6.10 18.06 1.30
C TRP A 221 -5.69 19.51 1.05
N ARG A 222 -6.45 20.27 0.25
CA ARG A 222 -6.31 21.74 0.18
C ARG A 222 -6.97 22.42 1.38
N CYS A 223 -6.60 22.04 2.60
CA CYS A 223 -6.91 22.74 3.85
C CYS A 223 -6.08 22.09 4.96
N ILE A 224 -4.90 22.65 5.24
CA ILE A 224 -4.45 23.18 6.54
C ILE A 224 -3.25 24.09 6.22
#